data_AF-A0A177DWZ9-F1
#
_entry.id   AF-A0A177DWZ9-F1
#
_cell.length_a   1.000
_cell.length_b   1.000
_cell.length_c   1.000
_cell.angle_alpha   90.00
_cell.angle_beta   90.00
_cell.angle_gamma   90.00
#
_symmetry.space_group_name_H-M   'P 1'
#
loop_
_entity.id
_entity.type
_entity.pdbx_description
1 polymer ?
#
loop_
_entity_poly.entity_id
_entity_poly.type
_entity_poly.pdbx_seq_one_letter_code
_entity_poly.pdbx_strand_id
1 'polypeptide(L)'
;MAKLNILQSSTKIYNEQTHSLSAYFRGTFSNFNPDVVELNKVGITYEYGDHYFVLVQLPHPQTSELIFQCGFLNRAYVGPYLVYEWNSLVKEQIGEWGAAVYDDDGRWDVHSSMLQFMRYLCGEVAKGLQYQEFLYTLKRGTKLGAEKVKAQLLERFMIVFGRVESDIKMKEEETGKEADKFMMEFMVFET
;
A
#
# COMPACT_ATOMS: atom_id res chain seq x y z
N MET A 1 32.32 -7.49 -2.10
CA MET A 1 31.39 -8.31 -1.28
C MET A 1 30.46 -7.36 -0.55
N ALA A 2 29.24 -7.19 -1.05
CA ALA A 2 28.24 -6.33 -0.43
C ALA A 2 27.49 -7.14 0.64
N LYS A 3 27.51 -6.68 1.88
CA LYS A 3 26.71 -7.25 2.97
C LYS A 3 25.24 -6.89 2.71
N LEU A 4 24.39 -7.90 2.55
CA LEU A 4 22.94 -7.76 2.73
C LEU A 4 22.71 -7.34 4.19
N ASN A 5 22.39 -6.07 4.41
CA ASN A 5 21.81 -5.64 5.67
C ASN A 5 20.35 -6.07 5.65
N ILE A 6 20.09 -7.20 6.32
CA ILE A 6 18.76 -7.64 6.70
C ILE A 6 18.11 -6.49 7.47
N LEU A 7 16.91 -6.12 7.01
CA LEU A 7 16.01 -5.15 7.61
C LEU A 7 15.96 -5.34 9.14
N GLN A 8 16.64 -4.48 9.89
CA GLN A 8 16.32 -4.29 11.29
C GLN A 8 15.03 -3.49 11.34
N SER A 9 13.93 -4.16 11.70
CA SER A 9 12.66 -3.53 12.05
C SER A 9 12.89 -2.63 13.27
N SER A 10 12.99 -1.32 13.04
CA SER A 10 12.91 -0.35 14.13
C SER A 10 11.45 -0.23 14.57
N THR A 11 10.97 -1.23 15.30
CA THR A 11 9.62 -1.20 15.90
C THR A 11 9.65 -0.28 17.11
N LYS A 12 9.66 1.03 16.89
CA LYS A 12 9.17 1.97 17.90
C LYS A 12 7.66 1.84 17.89
N ILE A 13 7.13 1.18 18.91
CA ILE A 13 5.70 1.01 19.17
C ILE A 13 5.08 2.41 19.19
N TYR A 14 4.32 2.72 18.13
CA TYR A 14 3.54 3.94 18.05
C TYR A 14 2.47 3.83 19.14
N ASN A 15 2.41 4.83 20.01
CA ASN A 15 1.56 4.83 21.18
C ASN A 15 0.10 4.67 20.71
N GLU A 16 -0.55 3.55 21.06
CA GLU A 16 -1.96 3.24 20.79
C GLU A 16 -2.89 4.16 21.59
N GLN A 17 -2.80 5.48 21.36
CA GLN A 17 -3.95 6.33 21.58
C GLN A 17 -4.89 6.05 20.42
N THR A 18 -5.93 5.28 20.70
CA THR A 18 -7.02 4.88 19.80
C THR A 18 -7.52 6.07 18.98
N HIS A 19 -6.89 6.31 17.83
CA HIS A 19 -7.41 7.24 16.85
C HIS A 19 -8.71 6.63 16.34
N SER A 20 -9.84 7.26 16.69
CA SER A 20 -11.15 6.90 16.16
C SER A 20 -11.09 6.72 14.64
N LEU A 21 -11.77 5.71 14.09
CA LEU A 21 -11.84 5.43 12.65
C LEU A 21 -12.18 6.68 11.81
N SER A 22 -12.90 7.63 12.40
CA SER A 22 -13.20 8.95 11.82
C SER A 22 -11.96 9.79 11.44
N ALA A 23 -10.81 9.52 12.06
CA ALA A 23 -9.53 10.13 11.74
C ALA A 23 -9.00 9.65 10.38
N TYR A 24 -9.28 8.39 10.01
CA TYR A 24 -8.84 7.76 8.76
C TYR A 24 -9.88 7.87 7.66
N PHE A 25 -11.18 7.78 7.99
CA PHE A 25 -12.26 7.85 7.01
C PHE A 25 -13.44 8.70 7.49
N ARG A 26 -14.01 9.52 6.60
CA ARG A 26 -15.21 10.33 6.87
C ARG A 26 -16.45 9.53 6.45
N GLY A 27 -16.92 8.63 7.33
CA GLY A 27 -18.14 7.84 7.12
C GLY A 27 -18.22 6.62 8.04
N THR A 28 -19.42 6.03 8.17
CA THR A 28 -19.61 4.74 8.84
C THR A 28 -19.36 3.61 7.83
N PHE A 29 -18.21 2.96 7.93
CA PHE A 29 -17.92 1.74 7.18
C PHE A 29 -18.41 0.55 8.02
N SER A 30 -19.60 0.04 7.73
CA SER A 30 -20.26 -1.02 8.50
C SER A 30 -19.46 -2.33 8.58
N ASN A 31 -18.47 -2.52 7.71
CA ASN A 31 -17.65 -3.73 7.62
C ASN A 31 -16.24 -3.52 8.19
N PHE A 32 -15.98 -2.38 8.83
CA PHE A 32 -14.66 -1.99 9.30
C PHE A 32 -14.64 -2.09 10.82
N ASN A 33 -14.00 -3.12 11.35
CA ASN A 33 -13.76 -3.24 12.77
C ASN A 33 -12.38 -2.63 13.09
N PRO A 34 -12.29 -1.47 13.78
CA PRO A 34 -11.03 -0.81 14.10
C PRO A 34 -10.09 -1.66 14.96
N ASP A 35 -10.62 -2.62 15.75
CA ASP A 35 -9.82 -3.48 16.64
C ASP A 35 -9.00 -4.53 15.88
N VAL A 36 -9.30 -4.76 14.59
CA VAL A 36 -8.59 -5.70 13.71
C VAL A 36 -7.89 -5.01 12.54
N VAL A 37 -7.90 -3.68 12.51
CA VAL A 37 -7.19 -2.91 11.48
C VAL A 37 -5.79 -2.60 11.99
N GLU A 38 -4.78 -3.05 11.25
CA GLU A 38 -3.41 -2.59 11.51
C GLU A 38 -3.27 -1.18 10.95
N LEU A 39 -3.60 -0.17 11.77
CA LEU A 39 -3.60 1.25 11.38
C LEU A 39 -2.25 1.74 10.84
N ASN A 40 -1.15 1.08 11.20
CA ASN A 40 0.19 1.33 10.67
C ASN A 40 0.35 0.95 9.18
N LYS A 41 -0.62 0.24 8.61
CA LYS A 41 -0.64 -0.23 7.22
C LYS A 41 -1.87 0.27 6.45
N VAL A 42 -2.49 1.33 6.95
CA VAL A 42 -3.52 2.08 6.24
C VAL A 42 -2.90 3.34 5.67
N GLY A 43 -3.07 3.59 4.38
CA GLY A 43 -2.45 4.75 3.77
C GLY A 43 -2.95 5.06 2.37
N ILE A 44 -2.79 6.34 1.99
CA ILE A 44 -2.92 6.75 0.58
C ILE A 44 -1.65 6.31 -0.15
N THR A 45 -1.82 5.62 -1.28
CA THR A 45 -0.70 5.19 -2.15
C THR A 45 -0.58 6.00 -3.42
N TYR A 46 -1.67 6.64 -3.87
CA TYR A 46 -1.71 7.43 -5.10
C TYR A 46 -2.83 8.48 -5.07
N GLU A 47 -2.64 9.59 -5.77
CA GLU A 47 -3.65 10.62 -5.97
C GLU A 47 -4.03 10.73 -7.45
N TYR A 48 -5.32 10.85 -7.77
CA TYR A 48 -5.81 11.10 -9.12
C TYR A 48 -7.04 12.01 -9.13
N GLY A 49 -6.86 13.27 -9.52
CA GLY A 49 -7.92 14.29 -9.45
C GLY A 49 -8.52 14.37 -8.05
N ASP A 50 -9.85 14.33 -7.93
CA ASP A 50 -10.56 14.37 -6.63
C ASP A 50 -10.62 13.02 -5.89
N HIS A 51 -9.72 12.10 -6.19
CA HIS A 51 -9.68 10.79 -5.57
C HIS A 51 -8.29 10.44 -5.02
N TYR A 52 -8.30 9.73 -3.91
CA TYR A 52 -7.15 9.04 -3.36
C TYR A 52 -7.31 7.53 -3.57
N PHE A 53 -6.25 6.87 -4.00
CA PHE A 53 -6.16 5.43 -3.92
C PHE A 53 -5.69 5.06 -2.52
N VAL A 54 -6.54 4.36 -1.77
CA VAL A 54 -6.28 3.99 -0.38
C VAL A 54 -6.05 2.49 -0.29
N LEU A 55 -5.05 2.11 0.49
CA LEU A 55 -4.73 0.75 0.87
C LEU A 55 -5.06 0.55 2.35
N VAL A 56 -5.66 -0.59 2.68
CA VAL A 56 -5.99 -1.00 4.04
C VAL A 56 -5.67 -2.48 4.17
N GLN A 57 -4.95 -2.89 5.22
CA GLN A 57 -4.85 -4.31 5.56
C GLN A 57 -5.96 -4.69 6.55
N LEU A 58 -6.81 -5.64 6.19
CA LEU A 58 -7.94 -6.13 6.99
C LEU A 58 -7.99 -7.67 6.97
N PRO A 59 -8.50 -8.33 8.01
CA PRO A 59 -8.78 -9.75 7.94
C PRO A 59 -9.86 -10.06 6.89
N HIS A 60 -9.62 -11.08 6.08
CA HIS A 60 -10.57 -11.60 5.11
C HIS A 60 -11.80 -12.15 5.85
N PRO A 61 -13.03 -11.82 5.42
CA PRO A 61 -14.25 -12.11 6.18
C PRO A 61 -14.52 -13.60 6.40
N GLN A 62 -13.93 -14.48 5.59
CA GLN A 62 -14.14 -15.94 5.68
C GLN A 62 -12.96 -16.70 6.27
N THR A 63 -11.74 -16.21 6.11
CA THR A 63 -10.51 -16.94 6.47
C THR A 63 -9.77 -16.31 7.64
N SER A 64 -10.14 -15.08 8.03
CA SER A 64 -9.45 -14.24 9.01
C SER A 64 -7.99 -13.92 8.65
N GLU A 65 -7.48 -14.37 7.51
CA GLU A 65 -6.16 -14.01 7.00
C GLU A 65 -6.11 -12.52 6.66
N LEU A 66 -5.03 -11.84 7.00
CA LEU A 66 -4.84 -10.44 6.64
C LEU A 66 -4.64 -10.29 5.13
N ILE A 67 -5.53 -9.52 4.50
CA ILE A 67 -5.48 -9.15 3.08
C ILE A 67 -5.44 -7.63 2.92
N PHE A 68 -4.87 -7.15 1.83
CA PHE A 68 -5.00 -5.78 1.40
C PHE A 68 -6.33 -5.57 0.67
N GLN A 69 -7.16 -4.69 1.22
CA GLN A 69 -8.27 -4.09 0.52
C GLN A 69 -7.84 -2.72 0.02
N CYS A 70 -8.18 -2.41 -1.23
CA CYS A 70 -7.79 -1.14 -1.83
C CYS A 70 -8.82 -0.61 -2.82
N GLY A 71 -8.73 0.70 -3.10
CA GLY A 71 -9.55 1.32 -4.12
C GLY A 71 -9.47 2.84 -4.13
N PHE A 72 -10.08 3.45 -5.14
CA PHE A 72 -10.23 4.89 -5.22
C PHE A 72 -11.38 5.37 -4.33
N LEU A 73 -11.07 6.21 -3.36
CA LEU A 73 -12.03 6.96 -2.57
C LEU A 73 -12.02 8.44 -2.97
N ASN A 74 -13.20 9.05 -3.04
CA ASN A 74 -13.28 10.49 -3.19
C ASN A 74 -12.65 11.18 -1.96
N ARG A 75 -11.92 12.28 -2.16
CA ARG A 75 -11.27 13.03 -1.09
C ARG A 75 -12.22 13.39 0.06
N ALA A 76 -13.51 13.61 -0.22
CA ALA A 76 -14.52 13.92 0.79
C ALA A 76 -14.73 12.78 1.82
N TYR A 77 -14.43 11.54 1.46
CA TYR A 77 -14.56 10.36 2.33
C TYR A 77 -13.26 10.01 3.07
N VAL A 78 -12.16 10.72 2.81
CA VAL A 78 -10.88 10.45 3.47
C VAL A 78 -10.73 11.34 4.71
N GLY A 79 -10.35 10.69 5.81
CA GLY A 79 -10.20 11.32 7.12
C GLY A 79 -8.98 12.24 7.20
N PRO A 80 -8.99 13.18 8.15
CA PRO A 80 -7.94 14.18 8.28
C PRO A 80 -6.54 13.57 8.50
N TYR A 81 -6.42 12.45 9.21
CA TYR A 81 -5.12 11.81 9.47
C TYR A 81 -4.41 11.42 8.18
N LEU A 82 -5.10 10.63 7.33
CA LEU A 82 -4.54 10.17 6.05
C LEU A 82 -4.21 11.35 5.13
N VAL A 83 -5.06 12.39 5.12
CA VAL A 83 -4.80 13.60 4.33
C VAL A 83 -3.56 14.35 4.84
N TYR A 84 -3.40 14.50 6.16
CA TYR A 84 -2.22 15.16 6.73
C TYR A 84 -0.94 14.37 6.46
N GLU A 85 -0.98 13.06 6.64
CA GLU A 85 0.12 12.16 6.31
C GLU A 85 0.50 12.33 4.84
N TRP A 86 -0.45 12.11 3.92
CA TRP A 86 -0.21 12.23 2.47
C TRP A 86 0.35 13.58 2.06
N ASN A 87 -0.19 14.67 2.61
CA ASN A 87 0.26 16.02 2.27
C ASN A 87 1.70 16.31 2.73
N SER A 88 2.15 15.65 3.80
CA SER A 88 3.51 15.83 4.31
C SER A 88 4.59 15.05 3.55
N LEU A 89 4.20 14.08 2.71
CA LEU A 89 5.12 13.33 1.86
C LEU A 89 5.54 14.17 0.65
N VAL A 90 6.77 13.99 0.17
CA VAL A 90 7.25 14.62 -1.06
C VAL A 90 6.70 13.84 -2.25
N LYS A 91 5.98 14.54 -3.13
CA LYS A 91 5.26 13.92 -4.25
C LYS A 91 5.76 14.49 -5.57
N GLU A 92 5.85 13.62 -6.57
CA GLU A 92 5.99 14.02 -7.96
C GLU A 92 4.63 14.04 -8.67
N GLN A 93 4.48 14.96 -9.60
CA GLN A 93 3.31 15.05 -10.46
C GLN A 93 3.42 14.02 -11.60
N ILE A 94 2.42 13.16 -11.73
CA ILE A 94 2.30 12.14 -12.77
C ILE A 94 1.16 12.53 -13.71
N GLY A 95 1.51 13.01 -14.90
CA GLY A 95 0.54 13.50 -15.88
C GLY A 95 -0.23 14.72 -15.37
N GLU A 96 -1.44 14.89 -15.89
CA GLU A 96 -2.25 16.09 -15.63
C GLU A 96 -2.93 16.06 -14.25
N TRP A 97 -3.28 14.87 -13.76
CA TRP A 97 -4.15 14.70 -12.59
C TRP A 97 -3.56 13.81 -11.50
N GLY A 98 -2.43 13.15 -11.78
CA GLY A 98 -1.85 12.15 -10.90
C GLY A 98 -0.75 12.71 -10.00
N ALA A 99 -0.62 12.18 -8.79
CA ALA A 99 0.57 12.40 -7.97
C ALA A 99 0.94 11.13 -7.21
N ALA A 100 2.24 10.85 -7.14
CA ALA A 100 2.80 9.73 -6.40
C ALA A 100 3.95 10.21 -5.52
N VAL A 101 4.25 9.45 -4.47
CA VAL A 101 5.41 9.70 -3.61
C VAL A 101 6.68 9.41 -4.41
N TYR A 102 7.62 10.36 -4.40
CA TYR A 102 8.91 10.26 -5.09
C TYR A 102 10.07 10.02 -4.12
N ASP A 103 9.95 10.55 -2.91
CA ASP A 103 11.01 10.52 -1.91
C ASP A 103 10.46 10.14 -0.54
N ASP A 104 11.27 9.39 0.21
CA ASP A 104 11.00 8.90 1.56
C ASP A 104 11.69 9.82 2.58
N ASP A 105 11.61 11.14 2.39
CA ASP A 105 12.17 12.19 3.27
C ASP A 105 11.07 12.88 4.13
N GLY A 106 9.90 12.25 4.23
CA GLY A 106 8.74 12.77 4.96
C GLY A 106 8.83 12.58 6.48
N ARG A 107 8.14 13.41 7.26
CA ARG A 107 8.05 13.22 8.73
C ARG A 107 7.47 11.85 9.15
N TRP A 108 6.91 11.10 8.21
CA TRP A 108 6.26 9.81 8.38
C TRP A 108 7.01 8.64 7.73
N ASP A 109 8.31 8.79 7.41
CA ASP A 109 9.14 7.70 6.86
C ASP A 109 9.26 6.48 7.80
N VAL A 110 8.83 6.66 9.06
CA VAL A 110 8.74 5.59 10.07
C VAL A 110 7.50 4.72 9.90
N HIS A 111 6.58 5.08 9.00
CA HIS A 111 5.44 4.23 8.67
C HIS A 111 5.86 3.01 7.87
N SER A 112 5.04 1.95 7.96
CA SER A 112 5.33 0.61 7.45
C SER A 112 6.12 0.64 6.14
N SER A 113 7.31 0.02 6.13
CA SER A 113 8.13 -0.12 4.91
C SER A 113 7.35 -0.77 3.76
N MET A 114 6.35 -1.58 4.08
CA MET A 114 5.39 -2.12 3.12
C MET A 114 4.58 -1.01 2.44
N LEU A 115 4.01 -0.07 3.19
CA LEU A 115 3.21 1.02 2.64
C LEU A 115 4.04 1.93 1.72
N GLN A 116 5.29 2.21 2.09
CA GLN A 116 6.21 2.97 1.23
C GLN A 116 6.56 2.21 -0.05
N PHE A 117 6.85 0.91 0.07
CA PHE A 117 7.06 0.07 -1.10
C PHE A 117 5.84 0.05 -2.04
N MET A 118 4.63 -0.04 -1.48
CA MET A 118 3.39 0.03 -2.25
C MET A 118 3.18 1.39 -2.93
N ARG A 119 3.49 2.50 -2.27
CA ARG A 119 3.48 3.84 -2.88
C ARG A 119 4.41 3.93 -4.08
N TYR A 120 5.64 3.46 -3.92
CA TYR A 120 6.63 3.40 -5.00
C TYR A 120 6.10 2.60 -6.19
N LEU A 121 5.57 1.39 -5.95
CA LEU A 121 5.01 0.56 -7.01
C LEU A 121 3.82 1.21 -7.73
N CYS A 122 2.91 1.86 -6.99
CA CYS A 122 1.83 2.63 -7.58
C CYS A 122 2.36 3.76 -8.48
N GLY A 123 3.39 4.48 -8.03
CA GLY A 123 4.06 5.52 -8.82
C GLY A 123 4.63 4.98 -10.13
N GLU A 124 5.38 3.88 -10.10
CA GLU A 124 5.97 3.27 -11.30
C GLU A 124 4.91 2.79 -12.29
N VAL A 125 3.84 2.15 -11.80
CA VAL A 125 2.71 1.75 -12.65
C VAL A 125 2.04 2.97 -13.29
N ALA A 126 1.83 4.04 -12.52
CA ALA A 126 1.20 5.25 -13.00
C ALA A 126 2.04 5.97 -14.08
N LYS A 127 3.37 6.05 -13.90
CA LYS A 127 4.30 6.55 -14.93
C LYS A 127 4.24 5.71 -16.20
N GLY A 128 4.25 4.39 -16.05
CA GLY A 128 4.13 3.46 -17.18
C GLY A 128 2.82 3.65 -17.94
N LEU A 129 1.70 3.88 -17.24
CA LEU A 129 0.43 4.18 -17.86
C LEU A 129 0.47 5.55 -18.56
N GLN A 130 0.94 6.61 -17.90
CA GLN A 130 1.06 7.95 -18.49
C GLN A 130 1.85 7.92 -19.82
N TYR A 131 2.95 7.17 -19.87
CA TYR A 131 3.71 6.99 -21.11
C TYR A 131 2.89 6.30 -22.21
N GLN A 132 2.10 5.29 -21.88
CA GLN A 132 1.19 4.64 -22.82
C GLN A 132 0.08 5.59 -23.31
N GLU A 133 -0.45 6.44 -22.44
CA GLU A 133 -1.44 7.46 -22.82
C GLU A 133 -0.87 8.51 -23.75
N PHE A 134 0.37 8.93 -23.52
CA PHE A 134 1.10 9.82 -24.40
C PHE A 134 1.24 9.20 -25.80
N LEU A 135 1.69 7.95 -25.89
CA LEU A 135 1.80 7.23 -27.16
C LEU A 135 0.44 7.03 -27.84
N TYR A 136 -0.62 6.75 -27.07
CA TYR A 136 -1.97 6.63 -27.59
C TYR A 136 -2.44 7.95 -28.22
N THR A 137 -2.25 9.05 -27.50
CA THR A 137 -2.63 10.41 -27.95
C THR A 137 -1.86 10.78 -29.21
N LEU A 138 -0.56 10.50 -29.27
CA LEU A 138 0.27 10.75 -30.44
C LEU A 138 -0.21 9.98 -31.68
N LYS A 139 -0.72 8.75 -31.51
CA LYS A 139 -1.23 7.92 -32.62
C LYS A 139 -2.66 8.25 -33.03
N ARG A 140 -3.52 8.65 -32.09
CA ARG A 140 -4.98 8.80 -32.31
C ARG A 140 -5.45 10.26 -32.33
N GLY A 141 -4.58 11.21 -31.99
CA GLY A 141 -4.91 12.63 -31.88
C GLY A 141 -5.87 12.97 -30.72
N THR A 142 -6.18 12.00 -29.86
CA THR A 142 -7.19 12.13 -28.79
C THR A 142 -6.67 11.55 -27.49
N LYS A 143 -6.90 12.27 -26.39
CA LYS A 143 -6.57 11.82 -25.03
C LYS A 143 -7.59 10.77 -24.55
N LEU A 144 -7.14 9.87 -23.67
CA LEU A 144 -8.03 9.01 -22.90
C LEU A 144 -8.84 9.85 -21.91
N GLY A 145 -10.12 9.51 -21.72
CA GLY A 145 -10.97 10.16 -20.72
C GLY A 145 -10.57 9.75 -19.30
N ALA A 146 -10.64 10.68 -18.35
CA ALA A 146 -10.19 10.51 -16.96
C ALA A 146 -10.73 9.24 -16.28
N GLU A 147 -12.01 8.91 -16.45
CA GLU A 147 -12.61 7.69 -15.89
C GLU A 147 -11.99 6.41 -16.44
N LYS A 148 -11.61 6.40 -17.72
CA LYS A 148 -10.94 5.25 -18.33
C LYS A 148 -9.50 5.11 -17.83
N VAL A 149 -8.80 6.23 -17.60
CA VAL A 149 -7.47 6.23 -16.97
C VAL A 149 -7.55 5.67 -15.56
N LYS A 150 -8.50 6.17 -14.76
CA LYS A 150 -8.74 5.73 -13.38
C LYS A 150 -9.08 4.24 -13.31
N ALA A 151 -9.90 3.73 -14.22
CA ALA A 151 -10.19 2.30 -14.31
C ALA A 151 -8.95 1.46 -14.63
N GLN A 152 -8.10 1.92 -15.56
CA GLN A 152 -6.85 1.22 -15.88
C GLN A 152 -5.83 1.27 -14.75
N LEU A 153 -5.75 2.39 -14.01
CA LEU A 153 -4.94 2.49 -12.79
C LEU A 153 -5.42 1.49 -11.75
N LEU A 154 -6.73 1.45 -11.47
CA LEU A 154 -7.31 0.50 -10.51
C LEU A 154 -6.96 -0.94 -10.85
N GLU A 155 -7.20 -1.37 -12.09
CA GLU A 155 -6.89 -2.73 -12.55
C GLU A 155 -5.41 -3.08 -12.34
N ARG A 156 -4.50 -2.19 -12.77
CA ARG A 156 -3.05 -2.45 -12.68
C ARG A 156 -2.54 -2.43 -11.26
N PHE A 157 -3.06 -1.52 -10.44
CA PHE A 157 -2.73 -1.46 -9.03
C PHE A 157 -3.17 -2.75 -8.33
N MET A 158 -4.39 -3.23 -8.55
CA MET A 158 -4.85 -4.51 -7.96
C MET A 158 -3.97 -5.70 -8.37
N ILE A 159 -3.51 -5.76 -9.62
CA ILE A 159 -2.58 -6.80 -10.06
C ILE A 159 -1.26 -6.75 -9.29
N VAL A 160 -0.72 -5.55 -9.08
CA VAL A 160 0.53 -5.38 -8.32
C VAL A 160 0.33 -5.76 -6.85
N PHE A 161 -0.75 -5.30 -6.22
CA PHE A 161 -1.06 -5.66 -4.83
C PHE A 161 -1.19 -7.17 -4.66
N GLY A 162 -1.94 -7.85 -5.53
CA GLY A 162 -2.09 -9.31 -5.46
C GLY A 162 -0.77 -10.07 -5.64
N ARG A 163 0.17 -9.54 -6.44
CA ARG A 163 1.53 -10.12 -6.54
C ARG A 163 2.32 -9.95 -5.25
N VAL A 164 2.31 -8.76 -4.67
CA VAL A 164 3.04 -8.49 -3.42
C VAL A 164 2.47 -9.34 -2.28
N GLU A 165 1.14 -9.51 -2.19
CA GLU A 165 0.52 -10.44 -1.23
C GLU A 165 1.02 -11.87 -1.42
N SER A 166 1.03 -12.35 -2.66
CA SER A 166 1.51 -13.69 -2.98
C SER A 166 2.98 -13.87 -2.57
N ASP A 167 3.82 -12.88 -2.85
CA ASP A 167 5.25 -12.92 -2.53
C ASP A 167 5.49 -12.93 -1.00
N ILE A 168 4.69 -12.18 -0.25
CA ILE A 168 4.75 -12.19 1.23
C ILE A 168 4.38 -13.58 1.75
N LYS A 169 3.26 -14.14 1.29
CA LYS A 169 2.80 -15.47 1.71
C LYS A 169 3.83 -16.56 1.43
N MET A 170 4.44 -16.55 0.24
CA MET A 170 5.50 -17.52 -0.09
C MET A 170 6.71 -17.40 0.84
N LYS A 171 7.16 -16.16 1.15
CA LYS A 171 8.28 -15.95 2.07
C LYS A 171 7.98 -16.40 3.49
N GLU A 172 6.76 -16.17 3.97
CA GLU A 172 6.32 -16.64 5.29
C GLU A 172 6.29 -18.18 5.35
N GLU A 173 5.79 -18.84 4.30
CA GLU A 173 5.82 -20.30 4.19
C GLU A 173 7.24 -20.87 4.13
N GLU A 174 8.15 -20.24 3.39
CA GLU A 174 9.56 -20.64 3.32
C GLU A 174 10.23 -20.49 4.68
N THR A 175 10.02 -19.37 5.36
CA THR A 175 10.57 -19.11 6.70
C THR A 175 10.03 -20.10 7.72
N GLY A 176 8.73 -20.44 7.65
CA GLY A 176 8.12 -21.46 8.49
C GLY A 176 8.76 -22.84 8.29
N LYS A 177 8.97 -23.25 7.05
CA LYS A 177 9.67 -24.52 6.72
C LYS A 177 11.11 -24.54 7.24
N GLU A 178 11.82 -23.42 7.16
CA GLU A 178 13.17 -23.30 7.71
C GLU A 178 13.19 -23.38 9.24
N ALA A 179 12.23 -22.73 9.91
CA ALA A 179 12.07 -22.80 11.36
C ALA A 179 11.72 -24.22 11.82
N ASP A 180 10.80 -24.90 11.12
CA ASP A 180 10.44 -26.30 11.41
C ASP A 180 11.64 -27.23 11.23
N LYS A 181 12.43 -27.04 10.16
CA LYS A 181 13.67 -27.79 9.94
C LYS A 181 14.69 -27.55 11.05
N PHE A 182 14.86 -26.30 11.48
CA PHE A 182 15.75 -25.95 12.59
C PHE A 182 15.30 -26.59 13.91
N MET A 183 13.99 -26.57 14.21
CA MET A 183 13.42 -27.22 15.38
C MET A 183 13.58 -28.75 15.35
N MET A 184 13.40 -29.38 14.18
CA MET A 184 13.68 -30.81 14.01
C MET A 184 15.17 -31.12 14.22
N GLU A 185 16.07 -30.30 13.71
CA GLU A 185 17.52 -30.49 13.92
C GLU A 185 17.91 -30.32 15.39
N PHE A 186 17.31 -29.38 16.12
CA PHE A 186 17.56 -29.17 17.55
C PHE A 186 16.96 -30.27 18.44
N MET A 187 15.77 -30.80 18.12
CA MET A 187 15.14 -31.89 18.88
C MET A 187 15.88 -33.24 18.77
N VAL A 188 16.79 -33.40 17.81
CA VAL A 188 17.61 -34.62 17.64
C VAL A 188 18.81 -34.64 18.60
N PHE A 189 19.14 -33.52 19.26
CA PHE A 189 20.28 -33.42 20.20
C PHE A 189 19.93 -33.66 21.69
N GLU A 190 18.68 -34.03 22.03
CA GLU A 190 18.25 -34.33 23.42
C GLU A 190 18.01 -35.83 23.72
N THR A 191 18.59 -36.77 22.96
CA THR A 191 18.54 -38.22 23.26
C THR A 191 19.90 -38.85 23.46
#